data_AF-A0A7J0CH13-F1
#
_entry.id   AF-A0A7J0CH13-F1
#
_cell.length_a   1.000
_cell.length_b   1.000
_cell.length_c   1.000
_cell.angle_alpha   90.00
_cell.angle_beta   90.00
_cell.angle_gamma   90.00
#
_symmetry.space_group_name_H-M   'P 1'
#
loop_
_entity.id
_entity.type
_entity.pdbx_description
1 polymer ?
#
loop_
_entity_poly.entity_id
_entity_poly.type
_entity_poly.pdbx_seq_one_letter_code
_entity_poly.pdbx_strand_id
1 'polypeptide(L)'
;MADEGPAAGVTVPALDPAALLRTAAEQWADTSRIDFTAWPVRGDRRGDGELLGRALRAWSGPPAGVRVSTTPGTADVPPAQPPRLLFAGEVDGAAVVLFHDGGVRVVRYAEPLSGGGGAALDFARTDDADVTTGAAVVVSRTGEKARFLLAPWISETTTRDLLAPNTPGRPLEVGPDGVTAPVGRPAAGGACDSWPVLQLRSSERIVENHAFLVTDLGDLAPAHLTYTPKPGRGAPARQPREATGTEALLAWARTACSLRALSGSGCGR
;
A
#
# COMPACT_ATOMS: atom_id res chain seq x y z
N MET A 1 24.29 8.99 -51.88
CA MET A 1 23.06 9.17 -51.09
C MET A 1 22.81 7.86 -50.38
N ALA A 2 23.29 7.76 -49.15
CA ALA A 2 22.95 6.64 -48.27
C ALA A 2 21.66 7.03 -47.55
N ASP A 3 20.66 6.18 -47.67
CA ASP A 3 19.37 6.27 -47.00
C ASP A 3 19.55 5.86 -45.54
N GLU A 4 19.45 6.83 -44.63
CA GLU A 4 19.59 6.63 -43.19
C GLU A 4 18.18 6.30 -42.65
N GLY A 5 17.89 5.00 -42.57
CA GLY A 5 16.64 4.50 -42.00
C GLY A 5 16.47 4.94 -40.53
N PRO A 6 15.23 5.07 -40.04
CA PRO A 6 14.97 5.64 -38.72
C PRO A 6 15.60 4.76 -37.63
N ALA A 7 16.38 5.40 -36.75
CA ALA A 7 16.94 4.77 -35.58
C ALA A 7 15.81 4.19 -34.72
N ALA A 8 15.68 2.87 -34.70
CA ALA A 8 14.81 2.17 -33.75
C ALA A 8 15.30 2.51 -32.35
N GLY A 9 14.51 3.30 -31.61
CA GLY A 9 14.82 3.66 -30.24
C GLY A 9 15.02 2.39 -29.41
N VAL A 10 16.18 2.25 -28.77
CA VAL A 10 16.46 1.12 -27.89
C VAL A 10 15.49 1.18 -26.71
N THR A 11 14.46 0.35 -26.73
CA THR A 11 13.58 0.14 -25.58
C THR A 11 14.35 -0.64 -24.52
N VAL A 12 14.69 0.03 -23.42
CA VAL A 12 15.23 -0.66 -22.24
C VAL A 12 14.13 -1.61 -21.73
N PRO A 13 14.37 -2.93 -21.58
CA PRO A 13 13.33 -3.89 -21.20
C PRO A 13 12.54 -3.51 -19.94
N ALA A 14 13.16 -2.82 -18.99
CA ALA A 14 12.52 -2.32 -17.77
C ALA A 14 11.42 -1.27 -18.02
N LEU A 15 11.40 -0.63 -19.20
CA LEU A 15 10.45 0.40 -19.60
C LEU A 15 9.39 -0.10 -20.59
N ASP A 16 9.43 -1.38 -20.96
CA ASP A 16 8.44 -2.00 -21.84
C ASP A 16 7.22 -2.48 -21.03
N PRO A 17 6.02 -1.92 -21.26
CA PRO A 17 4.78 -2.41 -20.62
C PRO A 17 4.49 -3.90 -20.90
N ALA A 18 4.94 -4.43 -22.03
CA ALA A 18 4.75 -5.85 -22.37
C ALA A 18 5.66 -6.78 -21.56
N ALA A 19 6.78 -6.25 -21.03
CA ALA A 19 7.74 -6.99 -20.22
C ALA A 19 7.36 -7.05 -18.73
N LEU A 20 6.30 -6.35 -18.30
CA LEU A 20 5.85 -6.32 -16.91
C LEU A 20 5.59 -7.73 -16.37
N LEU A 21 6.14 -8.04 -15.19
CA LEU A 21 5.90 -9.30 -14.53
C LEU A 21 4.47 -9.35 -13.97
N ARG A 22 3.80 -10.49 -14.13
CA ARG A 22 2.44 -10.72 -13.66
C ARG A 22 2.38 -11.99 -12.83
N THR A 23 1.94 -11.88 -11.59
CA THR A 23 1.71 -13.04 -10.70
C THR A 23 0.41 -13.74 -11.06
N ALA A 24 0.40 -15.08 -11.02
CA ALA A 24 -0.82 -15.85 -11.21
C ALA A 24 -1.81 -15.64 -10.05
N ALA A 25 -3.12 -15.72 -10.33
CA ALA A 25 -4.20 -15.40 -9.40
C ALA A 25 -4.12 -16.17 -8.06
N GLU A 26 -3.81 -17.46 -8.11
CA GLU A 26 -3.79 -18.34 -6.93
C GLU A 26 -2.40 -18.52 -6.30
N GLN A 27 -1.35 -17.88 -6.85
CA GLN A 27 0.03 -18.11 -6.40
C GLN A 27 0.23 -17.79 -4.91
N TRP A 28 -0.52 -16.83 -4.37
CA TRP A 28 -0.44 -16.44 -2.96
C TRP A 28 -0.85 -17.55 -1.99
N ALA A 29 -1.65 -18.52 -2.42
CA ALA A 29 -2.09 -19.60 -1.56
C ALA A 29 -1.13 -20.80 -1.53
N ASP A 30 -0.23 -20.88 -2.51
CA ASP A 30 0.68 -22.03 -2.72
C ASP A 30 2.16 -21.63 -2.58
N THR A 31 2.44 -20.49 -1.95
CA THR A 31 3.80 -19.94 -1.77
C THR A 31 4.17 -19.89 -0.29
N SER A 32 5.45 -20.11 0.01
CA SER A 32 6.01 -19.87 1.34
C SER A 32 6.27 -18.38 1.62
N ARG A 33 6.22 -17.54 0.59
CA ARG A 33 6.49 -16.10 0.68
C ARG A 33 5.21 -15.30 0.43
N ILE A 34 4.67 -14.74 1.51
CA ILE A 34 3.42 -13.96 1.52
C ILE A 34 3.77 -12.48 1.62
N ASP A 35 4.09 -11.89 0.47
CA ASP A 35 4.41 -10.47 0.31
C ASP A 35 3.92 -9.95 -1.07
N PHE A 36 4.37 -8.76 -1.48
CA PHE A 36 4.00 -8.15 -2.77
C PHE A 36 4.35 -8.99 -3.99
N THR A 37 5.30 -9.93 -3.90
CA THR A 37 5.62 -10.83 -5.01
C THR A 37 4.51 -11.85 -5.28
N ALA A 38 3.66 -12.11 -4.29
CA ALA A 38 2.51 -13.01 -4.37
C ALA A 38 1.21 -12.32 -4.80
N TRP A 39 1.22 -11.00 -5.03
CA TRP A 39 0.01 -10.26 -5.44
C TRP A 39 -0.29 -10.46 -6.93
N PRO A 40 -1.49 -10.97 -7.30
CA PRO A 40 -1.92 -10.98 -8.69
C PRO A 40 -2.26 -9.59 -9.19
N VAL A 41 -2.13 -9.39 -10.49
CA VAL A 41 -2.51 -8.14 -11.15
C VAL A 41 -4.01 -7.94 -11.04
N ARG A 42 -4.45 -6.78 -10.52
CA ARG A 42 -5.87 -6.40 -10.41
C ARG A 42 -6.15 -5.04 -11.08
N GLY A 43 -7.42 -4.66 -11.16
CA GLY A 43 -7.90 -3.43 -11.80
C GLY A 43 -8.27 -3.59 -13.27
N ASP A 44 -9.06 -2.64 -13.77
CA ASP A 44 -9.67 -2.60 -15.10
C ASP A 44 -8.74 -2.03 -16.19
N ARG A 45 -7.71 -1.27 -15.81
CA ARG A 45 -6.70 -0.69 -16.71
C ARG A 45 -5.42 -1.53 -16.83
N ARG A 46 -5.41 -2.77 -16.32
CA ARG A 46 -4.25 -3.68 -16.33
C ARG A 46 -3.67 -4.05 -17.72
N GLY A 47 -4.41 -3.76 -18.79
CA GLY A 47 -3.99 -3.94 -20.18
C GLY A 47 -3.76 -2.63 -20.94
N ASP A 48 -3.91 -1.47 -20.30
CA ASP A 48 -3.74 -0.16 -20.91
C ASP A 48 -2.26 0.16 -21.10
N GLY A 49 -1.69 -0.29 -22.23
CA GLY A 49 -0.26 -0.16 -22.52
C GLY A 49 0.23 1.29 -22.55
N GLU A 50 -0.64 2.24 -22.90
CA GLU A 50 -0.29 3.66 -22.93
C GLU A 50 -0.14 4.22 -21.51
N LEU A 51 -1.12 3.94 -20.63
CA LEU A 51 -1.05 4.30 -19.21
C LEU A 51 0.17 3.65 -18.54
N LEU A 52 0.36 2.35 -18.74
CA LEU A 52 1.48 1.61 -18.16
C LEU A 52 2.83 2.17 -18.66
N GLY A 53 2.93 2.51 -19.95
CA GLY A 53 4.10 3.15 -20.52
C GLY A 53 4.38 4.54 -19.95
N ARG A 54 3.34 5.36 -19.72
CA ARG A 54 3.48 6.67 -19.06
C ARG A 54 3.99 6.50 -17.63
N ALA A 55 3.43 5.55 -16.88
CA ALA A 55 3.82 5.27 -15.51
C ALA A 55 5.30 4.80 -15.41
N LEU A 56 5.73 3.88 -16.31
CA LEU A 56 7.13 3.43 -16.38
C LEU A 56 8.10 4.56 -16.76
N ARG A 57 7.72 5.41 -17.73
CA ARG A 57 8.52 6.59 -18.09
C ARG A 57 8.65 7.57 -16.92
N ALA A 58 7.55 7.83 -16.21
CA ALA A 58 7.56 8.69 -15.03
C ALA A 58 8.50 8.14 -13.94
N TRP A 59 8.52 6.82 -13.72
CA TRP A 59 9.47 6.21 -12.80
C TRP A 59 10.92 6.32 -13.30
N SER A 60 11.18 6.11 -14.58
CA SER A 60 12.54 6.21 -15.14
C SER A 60 13.12 7.62 -15.11
N GLY A 61 12.26 8.63 -15.27
CA GLY A 61 12.65 10.03 -15.30
C GLY A 61 11.41 10.90 -15.25
N PRO A 62 11.00 11.37 -14.06
CA PRO A 62 9.77 12.14 -13.88
C PRO A 62 9.74 13.38 -14.78
N PRO A 63 8.77 13.51 -15.70
CA PRO A 63 8.60 14.73 -16.49
C PRO A 63 8.32 15.96 -15.61
N ALA A 64 8.55 17.15 -16.17
CA ALA A 64 8.17 18.40 -15.51
C ALA A 64 6.67 18.38 -15.14
N GLY A 65 6.36 18.66 -13.87
CA GLY A 65 4.99 18.65 -13.34
C GLY A 65 4.55 17.35 -12.68
N VAL A 66 5.35 16.27 -12.75
CA VAL A 66 5.11 15.08 -11.91
C VAL A 66 5.58 15.37 -10.48
N ARG A 67 4.67 15.22 -9.51
CA ARG A 67 5.00 15.33 -8.10
C ARG A 67 5.58 14.03 -7.61
N VAL A 68 6.81 14.06 -7.10
CA VAL A 68 7.49 12.89 -6.55
C VAL A 68 7.41 12.93 -5.03
N SER A 69 7.04 11.81 -4.41
CA SER A 69 7.12 11.63 -2.96
C SER A 69 7.79 10.30 -2.62
N THR A 70 8.59 10.30 -1.56
CA THR A 70 9.34 9.13 -1.12
C THR A 70 9.17 8.96 0.37
N THR A 71 8.81 7.75 0.81
CA THR A 71 8.97 7.37 2.22
C THR A 71 10.46 7.54 2.59
N PRO A 72 10.78 8.10 3.77
CA PRO A 72 12.16 8.27 4.20
C PRO A 72 12.98 6.97 4.11
N GLY A 73 14.16 7.07 3.50
CA GLY A 73 15.04 5.92 3.28
C GLY A 73 14.67 5.03 2.08
N THR A 74 13.71 5.43 1.24
CA THR A 74 13.40 4.77 -0.04
C THR A 74 14.16 5.45 -1.19
N ALA A 75 14.80 4.64 -2.04
CA ALA A 75 15.43 5.14 -3.27
C ALA A 75 14.40 5.37 -4.39
N ASP A 76 14.46 6.53 -5.04
CA ASP A 76 13.65 6.96 -6.18
C ASP A 76 14.33 6.71 -7.54
N VAL A 77 15.21 5.73 -7.59
CA VAL A 77 15.96 5.38 -8.80
C VAL A 77 15.08 4.63 -9.82
N PRO A 78 15.43 4.66 -11.12
CA PRO A 78 14.75 3.89 -12.16
C PRO A 78 14.69 2.37 -11.86
N PRO A 79 13.72 1.63 -12.44
CA PRO A 79 13.68 0.19 -12.29
C PRO A 79 14.84 -0.46 -13.03
N ALA A 80 15.60 -1.32 -12.33
CA ALA A 80 16.74 -2.03 -12.92
C ALA A 80 16.32 -3.22 -13.80
N GLN A 81 15.11 -3.75 -13.58
CA GLN A 81 14.50 -4.89 -14.28
C GLN A 81 13.01 -4.58 -14.51
N PRO A 82 12.32 -5.29 -15.43
CA PRO A 82 10.89 -5.15 -15.60
C PRO A 82 10.15 -5.33 -14.26
N PRO A 83 9.42 -4.31 -13.78
CA PRO A 83 8.76 -4.41 -12.50
C PRO A 83 7.52 -5.31 -12.59
N ARG A 84 7.06 -5.77 -11.44
CA ARG A 84 5.80 -6.49 -11.30
C ARG A 84 4.65 -5.51 -11.27
N LEU A 85 3.64 -5.72 -12.09
CA LEU A 85 2.39 -4.98 -12.02
C LEU A 85 1.54 -5.56 -10.88
N LEU A 86 1.11 -4.72 -9.95
CA LEU A 86 0.20 -5.11 -8.86
C LEU A 86 -1.24 -4.69 -9.18
N PHE A 87 -1.39 -3.48 -9.72
CA PHE A 87 -2.69 -2.89 -10.00
C PHE A 87 -2.60 -1.87 -11.12
N ALA A 88 -3.62 -1.80 -11.96
CA ALA A 88 -3.89 -0.60 -12.75
C ALA A 88 -5.40 -0.44 -12.90
N GLY A 89 -5.93 0.70 -12.45
CA GLY A 89 -7.36 0.98 -12.52
C GLY A 89 -7.72 2.40 -12.13
N GLU A 90 -9.00 2.73 -12.27
CA GLU A 90 -9.53 4.04 -11.90
C GLU A 90 -9.93 4.10 -10.42
N VAL A 91 -9.39 5.09 -9.70
CA VAL A 91 -9.70 5.30 -8.28
C VAL A 91 -9.87 6.79 -8.01
N ASP A 92 -11.04 7.18 -7.48
CA ASP A 92 -11.38 8.56 -7.11
C ASP A 92 -11.06 9.61 -8.20
N GLY A 93 -11.36 9.29 -9.47
CA GLY A 93 -11.16 10.20 -10.59
C GLY A 93 -9.73 10.28 -11.14
N ALA A 94 -8.84 9.36 -10.72
CA ALA A 94 -7.50 9.22 -11.25
C ALA A 94 -7.26 7.81 -11.82
N ALA A 95 -6.46 7.71 -12.87
CA ALA A 95 -5.86 6.45 -13.29
C ALA A 95 -4.68 6.15 -12.36
N VAL A 96 -4.72 5.03 -11.65
CA VAL A 96 -3.70 4.63 -10.67
C VAL A 96 -3.02 3.35 -11.14
N VAL A 97 -1.69 3.33 -11.10
CA VAL A 97 -0.86 2.15 -11.37
C VAL A 97 0.02 1.86 -10.17
N LEU A 98 0.06 0.61 -9.72
CA LEU A 98 0.97 0.14 -8.69
C LEU A 98 1.96 -0.88 -9.26
N PHE A 99 3.24 -0.62 -9.04
CA PHE A 99 4.32 -1.54 -9.35
C PHE A 99 5.03 -2.01 -8.08
N HIS A 100 5.69 -3.16 -8.18
CA HIS A 100 6.73 -3.60 -7.24
C HIS A 100 7.99 -3.93 -8.01
N ASP A 101 9.16 -3.48 -7.57
CA ASP A 101 10.43 -3.72 -8.28
C ASP A 101 10.95 -5.16 -8.15
N GLY A 102 10.22 -6.02 -7.43
CA GLY A 102 10.63 -7.40 -7.13
C GLY A 102 11.57 -7.50 -5.94
N GLY A 103 11.93 -6.38 -5.33
CA GLY A 103 12.84 -6.28 -4.19
C GLY A 103 12.21 -5.54 -3.02
N VAL A 104 12.41 -4.23 -2.98
CA VAL A 104 12.33 -3.43 -1.74
C VAL A 104 11.34 -2.29 -1.78
N ARG A 105 10.61 -2.08 -2.90
CA ARG A 105 9.68 -0.94 -2.98
C ARG A 105 8.44 -1.19 -3.82
N VAL A 106 7.34 -0.62 -3.35
CA VAL A 106 6.13 -0.35 -4.12
C VAL A 106 6.22 1.07 -4.68
N VAL A 107 5.80 1.23 -5.94
CA VAL A 107 5.72 2.52 -6.63
C VAL A 107 4.31 2.76 -7.11
N ARG A 108 3.73 3.90 -6.75
CA ARG A 108 2.41 4.34 -7.18
C ARG A 108 2.54 5.48 -8.18
N TYR A 109 1.98 5.28 -9.36
CA TYR A 109 1.72 6.36 -10.31
C TYR A 109 0.23 6.71 -10.27
N ALA A 110 -0.11 7.99 -10.28
CA ALA A 110 -1.50 8.44 -10.37
C ALA A 110 -1.62 9.69 -11.23
N GLU A 111 -2.43 9.64 -12.29
CA GLU A 111 -2.75 10.81 -13.12
C GLU A 111 -4.26 11.10 -13.10
N PRO A 112 -4.70 12.36 -13.02
CA PRO A 112 -6.11 12.69 -13.10
C PRO A 112 -6.72 12.23 -14.43
N LEU A 113 -7.92 11.66 -14.41
CA LEU A 113 -8.67 11.31 -15.63
C LEU A 113 -9.20 12.56 -16.36
N SER A 114 -9.34 13.66 -15.63
CA SER A 114 -9.82 14.93 -16.13
C SER A 114 -9.21 16.11 -15.36
N GLY A 115 -9.19 17.28 -15.98
CA GLY A 115 -8.58 18.49 -15.41
C GLY A 115 -7.08 18.61 -15.71
N GLY A 116 -6.46 19.69 -15.21
CA GLY A 116 -5.05 20.05 -15.47
C GLY A 116 -4.06 19.68 -14.37
N GLY A 117 -4.43 18.78 -13.45
CA GLY A 117 -3.52 18.36 -12.37
C GLY A 117 -2.38 17.49 -12.89
N GLY A 118 -1.15 17.74 -12.42
CA GLY A 118 -0.01 16.89 -12.74
C GLY A 118 -0.09 15.50 -12.09
N ALA A 119 0.54 14.51 -12.71
CA ALA A 119 0.62 13.17 -12.14
C ALA A 119 1.43 13.16 -10.83
N ALA A 120 1.19 12.15 -10.00
CA ALA A 120 1.96 11.85 -8.80
C ALA A 120 2.71 10.54 -8.97
N LEU A 121 3.92 10.50 -8.43
CA LEU A 121 4.77 9.32 -8.37
C LEU A 121 5.25 9.16 -6.91
N ASP A 122 4.73 8.15 -6.24
CA ASP A 122 4.99 7.92 -4.82
C ASP A 122 5.78 6.61 -4.66
N PHE A 123 6.79 6.62 -3.80
CA PHE A 123 7.64 5.47 -3.50
C PHE A 123 7.52 5.10 -2.03
N ALA A 124 7.25 3.82 -1.75
CA ALA A 124 7.30 3.30 -0.39
C ALA A 124 8.22 2.09 -0.32
N ARG A 125 9.05 2.10 0.72
CA ARG A 125 9.90 0.96 1.06
C ARG A 125 9.04 -0.16 1.66
N THR A 126 9.25 -1.37 1.16
CA THR A 126 8.49 -2.59 1.47
C THR A 126 9.40 -3.81 1.55
N ASP A 127 10.69 -3.61 1.84
CA ASP A 127 11.56 -4.73 2.21
C ASP A 127 11.05 -5.40 3.48
N ASP A 128 11.28 -6.71 3.57
CA ASP A 128 10.78 -7.55 4.66
C ASP A 128 9.26 -7.52 4.87
N ALA A 129 8.49 -7.11 3.87
CA ALA A 129 7.03 -7.20 3.93
C ALA A 129 6.59 -8.64 4.20
N ASP A 130 5.62 -8.77 5.10
CA ASP A 130 5.05 -10.05 5.52
C ASP A 130 3.52 -10.06 5.34
N VAL A 131 2.86 -11.07 5.89
CA VAL A 131 1.39 -11.23 5.82
C VAL A 131 0.62 -10.01 6.35
N THR A 132 1.21 -9.22 7.25
CA THR A 132 0.59 -8.05 7.90
C THR A 132 0.99 -6.74 7.24
N THR A 133 2.28 -6.52 7.00
CA THR A 133 2.82 -5.27 6.45
C THR A 133 2.68 -5.21 4.93
N GLY A 134 2.61 -6.37 4.26
CA GLY A 134 2.26 -6.51 2.85
C GLY A 134 0.75 -6.65 2.60
N ALA A 135 -0.11 -6.41 3.61
CA ALA A 135 -1.55 -6.67 3.53
C ALA A 135 -2.37 -5.61 2.79
N ALA A 136 -1.85 -4.39 2.69
CA ALA A 136 -2.58 -3.26 2.11
C ALA A 136 -1.63 -2.18 1.57
N VAL A 137 -2.08 -1.45 0.55
CA VAL A 137 -1.39 -0.28 -0.01
C VAL A 137 -2.40 0.82 -0.25
N VAL A 138 -2.08 2.06 0.10
CA VAL A 138 -2.93 3.22 -0.20
C VAL A 138 -2.89 3.50 -1.71
N VAL A 139 -4.07 3.47 -2.35
CA VAL A 139 -4.24 3.77 -3.79
C VAL A 139 -4.80 5.17 -4.03
N SER A 140 -5.44 5.77 -3.04
CA SER A 140 -5.99 7.12 -3.13
C SER A 140 -6.08 7.79 -1.77
N ARG A 141 -5.88 9.12 -1.78
CA ARG A 141 -6.18 10.02 -0.66
C ARG A 141 -6.89 11.24 -1.21
N THR A 142 -8.17 11.38 -0.87
CA THR A 142 -9.02 12.46 -1.35
C THR A 142 -9.71 13.11 -0.16
N GLY A 143 -9.33 14.35 0.15
CA GLY A 143 -9.74 15.03 1.37
C GLY A 143 -9.37 14.20 2.62
N GLU A 144 -10.37 13.96 3.47
CA GLU A 144 -10.25 13.20 4.72
C GLU A 144 -10.42 11.69 4.55
N LYS A 145 -10.43 11.19 3.31
CA LYS A 145 -10.65 9.77 3.00
C LYS A 145 -9.47 9.14 2.28
N ALA A 146 -9.22 7.87 2.57
CA ALA A 146 -8.27 7.02 1.86
C ALA A 146 -8.97 5.78 1.32
N ARG A 147 -8.42 5.22 0.26
CA ARG A 147 -8.75 3.88 -0.22
C ARG A 147 -7.50 3.03 -0.28
N PHE A 148 -7.66 1.76 0.01
CA PHE A 148 -6.58 0.79 0.07
C PHE A 148 -6.83 -0.30 -0.95
N LEU A 149 -5.79 -0.74 -1.63
CA LEU A 149 -5.78 -2.03 -2.29
C LEU A 149 -5.33 -3.07 -1.28
N LEU A 150 -6.16 -4.08 -1.05
CA LEU A 150 -5.86 -5.16 -0.12
C LEU A 150 -5.11 -6.29 -0.82
N ALA A 151 -4.31 -7.01 -0.04
CA ALA A 151 -3.63 -8.22 -0.46
C ALA A 151 -4.64 -9.35 -0.76
N PRO A 152 -4.31 -10.28 -1.67
CA PRO A 152 -5.23 -11.34 -2.08
C PRO A 152 -5.55 -12.34 -0.96
N TRP A 153 -4.72 -12.40 0.09
CA TRP A 153 -4.94 -13.26 1.24
C TRP A 153 -5.82 -12.63 2.32
N ILE A 154 -6.37 -11.42 2.14
CA ILE A 154 -7.27 -10.80 3.12
C ILE A 154 -8.69 -11.30 2.88
N SER A 155 -9.28 -11.93 3.90
CA SER A 155 -10.62 -12.54 3.85
C SER A 155 -11.69 -11.69 4.54
N GLU A 156 -11.33 -10.95 5.58
CA GLU A 156 -12.25 -10.03 6.27
C GLU A 156 -11.64 -8.65 6.40
N THR A 157 -12.46 -7.64 6.18
CA THR A 157 -12.07 -6.24 6.28
C THR A 157 -13.10 -5.47 7.07
N THR A 158 -12.66 -4.81 8.14
CA THR A 158 -13.50 -3.90 8.92
C THR A 158 -12.75 -2.60 9.20
N THR A 159 -13.49 -1.54 9.55
CA THR A 159 -12.91 -0.30 10.05
C THR A 159 -13.42 0.00 11.46
N ARG A 160 -12.54 0.54 12.30
CA ARG A 160 -12.85 0.97 13.67
C ARG A 160 -12.13 2.26 14.01
N ASP A 161 -12.57 2.91 15.09
CA ASP A 161 -11.90 4.07 15.67
C ASP A 161 -11.12 3.63 16.92
N LEU A 162 -9.80 3.86 16.95
CA LEU A 162 -8.98 3.52 18.12
C LEU A 162 -9.39 4.31 19.37
N LEU A 163 -9.95 5.51 19.22
CA LEU A 163 -10.42 6.31 20.35
C LEU A 163 -11.75 5.80 20.93
N ALA A 164 -12.42 4.87 20.25
CA ALA A 164 -13.64 4.22 20.71
C ALA A 164 -13.43 2.70 20.88
N PRO A 165 -12.53 2.24 21.79
CA PRO A 165 -12.03 0.86 21.83
C PRO A 165 -13.10 -0.20 22.15
N ASN A 166 -14.23 0.21 22.73
CA ASN A 166 -15.35 -0.68 23.04
C ASN A 166 -16.40 -0.76 21.92
N THR A 167 -16.21 0.01 20.83
CA THR A 167 -17.10 -0.02 19.68
C THR A 167 -16.66 -1.12 18.72
N PRO A 168 -17.54 -2.06 18.34
CA PRO A 168 -17.21 -3.07 17.35
C PRO A 168 -16.77 -2.47 16.02
N GLY A 169 -15.86 -3.17 15.32
CA GLY A 169 -15.52 -2.83 13.94
C GLY A 169 -16.72 -2.94 13.02
N ARG A 170 -16.81 -2.03 12.05
CA ARG A 170 -17.86 -2.04 11.03
C ARG A 170 -17.33 -2.71 9.76
N PRO A 171 -18.11 -3.57 9.10
CA PRO A 171 -17.75 -4.11 7.79
C PRO A 171 -17.33 -2.99 6.84
N LEU A 172 -16.25 -3.21 6.11
CA LEU A 172 -15.79 -2.32 5.07
C LEU A 172 -15.89 -3.04 3.73
N GLU A 173 -16.71 -2.50 2.84
CA GLU A 173 -16.87 -3.04 1.49
C GLU A 173 -15.55 -3.02 0.72
N VAL A 174 -15.31 -4.08 -0.05
CA VAL A 174 -14.14 -4.25 -0.91
C VAL A 174 -14.64 -4.58 -2.31
N GLY A 175 -14.19 -3.80 -3.28
CA GLY A 175 -14.51 -4.00 -4.70
C GLY A 175 -13.93 -5.30 -5.25
N PRO A 176 -14.39 -5.74 -6.43
CA PRO A 176 -13.92 -6.99 -7.05
C PRO A 176 -12.43 -6.97 -7.43
N ASP A 177 -11.82 -5.79 -7.50
CA ASP A 177 -10.39 -5.57 -7.73
C ASP A 177 -9.56 -5.50 -6.44
N GLY A 178 -10.20 -5.64 -5.27
CA GLY A 178 -9.56 -5.55 -3.96
C GLY A 178 -9.44 -4.14 -3.39
N VAL A 179 -10.04 -3.12 -4.02
CA VAL A 179 -10.01 -1.74 -3.52
C VAL A 179 -11.12 -1.51 -2.50
N THR A 180 -10.79 -0.95 -1.34
CA THR A 180 -11.77 -0.67 -0.30
C THR A 180 -12.72 0.47 -0.69
N ALA A 181 -13.91 0.49 -0.08
CA ALA A 181 -14.69 1.70 0.10
C ALA A 181 -13.85 2.78 0.83
N PRO A 182 -14.21 4.08 0.72
CA PRO A 182 -13.46 5.16 1.37
C PRO A 182 -13.46 4.99 2.90
N VAL A 183 -12.27 5.06 3.48
CA VAL A 183 -12.05 4.99 4.93
C VAL A 183 -11.67 6.37 5.44
N GLY A 184 -12.14 6.75 6.63
CA GLY A 184 -11.67 7.97 7.30
C GLY A 184 -10.15 7.94 7.48
N ARG A 185 -9.50 9.09 7.34
CA ARG A 185 -8.08 9.24 7.64
C ARG A 185 -7.91 9.93 8.98
N PRO A 186 -6.88 9.58 9.77
CA PRO A 186 -6.48 10.40 10.90
C PRO A 186 -6.25 11.85 10.43
N ALA A 187 -6.82 12.82 11.14
CA ALA A 187 -6.65 14.22 10.78
C ALA A 187 -5.16 14.60 10.87
N ALA A 188 -4.66 15.33 9.86
CA ALA A 188 -3.27 15.79 9.85
C ALA A 188 -3.00 16.90 10.89
N GLY A 189 -4.05 17.62 11.32
CA GLY A 189 -3.98 18.72 12.29
C GLY A 189 -5.26 18.80 13.14
N GLY A 190 -5.32 19.80 14.03
CA GLY A 190 -6.49 20.02 14.89
C GLY A 190 -6.67 19.00 16.03
N ALA A 191 -7.87 18.99 16.61
CA ALA A 191 -8.25 18.06 17.67
C ALA A 191 -8.20 16.60 17.20
N CYS A 192 -7.91 15.69 18.13
CA CYS A 192 -7.82 14.26 17.88
C CYS A 192 -9.07 13.59 18.44
N ASP A 193 -10.18 13.76 17.74
CA ASP A 193 -11.49 13.27 18.17
C ASP A 193 -11.82 11.89 17.58
N SER A 194 -11.08 11.46 16.56
CA SER A 194 -11.12 10.10 16.02
C SER A 194 -9.76 9.67 15.49
N TRP A 195 -9.50 8.36 15.53
CA TRP A 195 -8.36 7.73 14.88
C TRP A 195 -8.82 6.46 14.14
N PRO A 196 -9.29 6.60 12.88
CA PRO A 196 -9.74 5.45 12.09
C PRO A 196 -8.60 4.52 11.72
N VAL A 197 -8.85 3.20 11.82
CA VAL A 197 -7.95 2.14 11.38
C VAL A 197 -8.70 1.07 10.59
N LEU A 198 -7.94 0.31 9.80
CA LEU A 198 -8.40 -0.95 9.22
C LEU A 198 -8.09 -2.08 10.19
N GLN A 199 -9.03 -2.99 10.38
CA GLN A 199 -8.77 -4.30 10.93
C GLN A 199 -8.94 -5.34 9.81
N LEU A 200 -7.86 -6.06 9.54
CA LEU A 200 -7.79 -7.04 8.48
C LEU A 200 -7.65 -8.43 9.10
N ARG A 201 -8.19 -9.43 8.42
CA ARG A 201 -7.97 -10.85 8.75
C ARG A 201 -7.41 -11.58 7.55
N SER A 202 -6.36 -12.38 7.78
CA SER A 202 -5.85 -13.29 6.75
C SER A 202 -6.79 -14.48 6.52
N SER A 203 -6.78 -14.97 5.28
CA SER A 203 -7.47 -16.19 4.86
C SER A 203 -6.96 -17.39 5.65
N GLU A 204 -7.85 -18.35 5.91
CA GLU A 204 -7.50 -19.62 6.53
C GLU A 204 -6.51 -20.46 5.70
N ARG A 205 -6.32 -20.11 4.42
CA ARG A 205 -5.29 -20.70 3.55
C ARG A 205 -3.87 -20.27 3.93
N ILE A 206 -3.72 -19.21 4.75
CA ILE A 206 -2.43 -18.76 5.26
C ILE A 206 -2.19 -19.37 6.65
N VAL A 207 -0.97 -19.88 6.85
CA VAL A 207 -0.52 -20.41 8.15
C VAL A 207 -0.57 -19.28 9.17
N GLU A 208 -1.35 -19.49 10.23
CA GLU A 208 -1.74 -18.52 11.24
C GLU A 208 -2.74 -17.46 10.72
N ASN A 209 -4.03 -17.72 10.97
CA ASN A 209 -5.16 -16.81 10.72
C ASN A 209 -5.09 -15.63 11.71
N HIS A 210 -4.43 -14.56 11.29
CA HIS A 210 -4.17 -13.37 12.09
C HIS A 210 -5.21 -12.30 11.80
N ALA A 211 -5.75 -11.72 12.87
CA ALA A 211 -6.47 -10.46 12.80
C ALA A 211 -5.57 -9.36 13.35
N PHE A 212 -5.32 -8.33 12.55
CA PHE A 212 -4.35 -7.27 12.83
C PHE A 212 -4.89 -5.89 12.44
N LEU A 213 -4.29 -4.84 12.99
CA LEU A 213 -4.70 -3.46 12.72
C LEU A 213 -3.65 -2.74 11.87
N VAL A 214 -4.09 -1.98 10.87
CA VAL A 214 -3.23 -1.07 10.11
C VAL A 214 -3.80 0.35 10.08
N THR A 215 -2.93 1.36 10.07
CA THR A 215 -3.30 2.78 10.07
C THR A 215 -2.60 3.56 8.97
N ASP A 216 -3.31 4.52 8.36
CA ASP A 216 -2.71 5.48 7.42
C ASP A 216 -1.93 6.54 8.21
N LEU A 217 -0.61 6.59 8.01
CA LEU A 217 0.28 7.63 8.55
C LEU A 217 0.81 8.57 7.44
N GLY A 218 0.28 8.48 6.23
CA GLY A 218 0.69 9.32 5.09
C GLY A 218 1.60 8.62 4.08
N ASP A 219 2.23 7.49 4.43
CA ASP A 219 3.03 6.65 3.52
C ASP A 219 2.16 5.68 2.70
N LEU A 220 2.60 5.19 1.53
CA LEU A 220 1.79 4.25 0.74
C LEU A 220 1.51 2.94 1.49
N ALA A 221 2.49 2.43 2.23
CA ALA A 221 2.31 1.28 3.10
C ALA A 221 1.72 1.76 4.45
N PRO A 222 0.54 1.28 4.86
CA PRO A 222 0.00 1.62 6.16
C PRO A 222 0.80 0.94 7.27
N ALA A 223 0.83 1.57 8.45
CA ALA A 223 1.58 1.07 9.60
C ALA A 223 0.79 -0.03 10.32
N HIS A 224 1.42 -1.19 10.53
CA HIS A 224 0.88 -2.27 11.38
C HIS A 224 1.00 -1.90 12.85
N LEU A 225 -0.12 -2.00 13.58
CA LEU A 225 -0.18 -1.72 14.99
C LEU A 225 -0.05 -3.02 15.79
N THR A 226 1.00 -3.08 16.60
CA THR A 226 1.22 -4.16 17.57
C THR A 226 1.06 -3.66 18.99
N TYR A 227 0.96 -4.57 19.95
CA TYR A 227 0.86 -4.26 21.36
C TYR A 227 1.77 -5.20 22.15
N THR A 228 2.62 -4.64 22.98
CA THR A 228 3.45 -5.40 23.92
C THR A 228 2.83 -5.32 25.31
N PRO A 229 2.28 -6.42 25.85
CA PRO A 229 1.75 -6.43 27.20
C PRO A 229 2.86 -6.13 28.22
N LYS A 230 2.49 -5.49 29.33
CA LYS A 230 3.44 -5.25 30.43
C LYS A 230 4.09 -6.57 30.88
N PRO A 231 5.40 -6.58 31.18
CA PRO A 231 6.02 -7.74 31.78
C PRO A 231 5.33 -8.07 33.11
N GLY A 232 5.18 -9.36 33.42
CA GLY A 232 4.81 -9.78 34.77
C GLY A 232 5.91 -9.38 35.77
N ARG A 233 5.59 -9.26 37.07
CA ARG A 233 6.63 -9.00 38.09
C ARG A 233 7.72 -10.08 38.00
N GLY A 234 8.95 -9.66 37.76
CA GLY A 234 10.11 -10.56 37.65
C GLY A 234 10.20 -11.37 36.35
N ALA A 235 9.34 -11.12 35.36
CA ALA A 235 9.36 -11.81 34.06
C ALA A 235 10.09 -10.97 32.99
N PRO A 236 10.73 -11.61 32.00
CA PRO A 236 11.31 -10.90 30.86
C PRO A 236 10.25 -10.17 30.03
N ALA A 237 10.71 -9.21 29.20
CA ALA A 237 9.84 -8.51 28.26
C ALA A 237 9.12 -9.49 27.33
N ARG A 238 7.83 -9.28 27.12
CA ARG A 238 7.01 -10.12 26.24
C ARG A 238 7.23 -9.74 24.78
N GLN A 239 7.02 -10.69 23.88
CA GLN A 239 6.97 -10.39 22.45
C GLN A 239 5.76 -9.50 22.12
N PRO A 240 5.87 -8.63 21.09
CA PRO A 240 4.73 -7.92 20.54
C PRO A 240 3.63 -8.88 20.09
N ARG A 241 2.38 -8.42 20.17
CA ARG A 241 1.17 -9.16 19.80
C ARG A 241 0.27 -8.30 18.94
N GLU A 242 -0.72 -8.91 18.32
CA GLU A 242 -1.71 -8.17 17.55
C GLU A 242 -2.54 -7.21 18.41
N ALA A 243 -2.79 -6.01 17.86
CA ALA A 243 -3.50 -4.94 18.53
C ALA A 243 -5.03 -5.08 18.55
N THR A 244 -5.56 -6.29 18.35
CA THR A 244 -7.01 -6.54 18.19
C THR A 244 -7.72 -6.92 19.50
N GLY A 245 -6.99 -7.34 20.53
CA GLY A 245 -7.56 -7.70 21.83
C GLY A 245 -7.94 -6.50 22.70
N THR A 246 -8.87 -6.71 23.65
CA THR A 246 -9.41 -5.64 24.52
C THR A 246 -8.33 -4.82 25.23
N GLU A 247 -7.33 -5.46 25.84
CA GLU A 247 -6.24 -4.75 26.52
C GLU A 247 -5.44 -3.87 25.54
N ALA A 248 -5.17 -4.39 24.34
CA ALA A 248 -4.42 -3.69 23.31
C ALA A 248 -5.19 -2.48 22.79
N LEU A 249 -6.49 -2.63 22.53
CA LEU A 249 -7.35 -1.52 22.09
C LEU A 249 -7.43 -0.42 23.15
N LEU A 250 -7.58 -0.78 24.43
CA LEU A 250 -7.57 0.20 25.52
C LEU A 250 -6.21 0.89 25.66
N ALA A 251 -5.10 0.18 25.39
CA ALA A 251 -3.78 0.79 25.37
C ALA A 251 -3.63 1.79 24.22
N TRP A 252 -3.98 1.37 23.01
CA TRP A 252 -3.93 2.22 21.82
C TRP A 252 -4.86 3.43 21.93
N ALA A 253 -6.06 3.30 22.50
CA ALA A 253 -6.95 4.44 22.71
C ALA A 253 -6.32 5.59 23.50
N ARG A 254 -5.39 5.29 24.42
CA ARG A 254 -4.69 6.31 25.22
C ARG A 254 -3.55 6.98 24.46
N THR A 255 -3.00 6.34 23.44
CA THR A 255 -1.80 6.80 22.72
C THR A 255 -2.04 7.07 21.24
N ALA A 256 -3.23 6.81 20.70
CA ALA A 256 -3.52 6.91 19.27
C ALA A 256 -3.15 8.29 18.71
N CYS A 257 -3.44 9.37 19.45
CA CYS A 257 -3.13 10.72 19.02
C CYS A 257 -1.61 11.01 18.90
N SER A 258 -0.74 10.28 19.61
CA SER A 258 0.71 10.45 19.46
C SER A 258 1.24 9.83 18.16
N LEU A 259 0.49 8.95 17.50
CA LEU A 259 0.85 8.41 16.18
C LEU A 259 0.99 9.51 15.12
N ARG A 260 0.37 10.68 15.32
CA ARG A 260 0.56 11.84 14.43
C ARG A 260 2.01 12.28 14.35
N ALA A 261 2.80 12.10 15.41
CA ALA A 261 4.22 12.41 15.41
C ALA A 261 5.04 11.49 14.47
N LEU A 262 4.45 10.36 14.05
CA LEU A 262 5.07 9.42 13.11
C LEU A 262 4.61 9.65 11.67
N SER A 263 3.66 10.57 11.42
CA SER A 263 3.14 10.82 10.09
C SER A 263 4.21 11.32 9.13
N GLY A 264 4.37 10.64 7.99
CA GLY A 264 5.37 10.95 6.96
C GLY A 264 6.82 10.64 7.34
N SER A 265 7.05 9.91 8.44
CA SER A 265 8.40 9.57 8.91
C SER A 265 8.97 8.29 8.28
N GLY A 266 8.14 7.50 7.59
CA GLY A 266 8.39 6.08 7.37
C GLY A 266 8.37 5.33 8.71
N CYS A 267 7.81 4.12 8.74
CA CYS A 267 7.99 3.24 9.89
C CYS A 267 9.40 2.66 9.85
N GLY A 268 10.38 3.42 10.35
CA GLY A 268 11.68 2.86 10.72
C GLY A 268 11.50 1.85 11.86
N ARG A 269 12.20 0.71 11.75
CA ARG A 269 12.38 -0.21 12.88
C ARG A 269 13.16 0.46 14.00
#